data_AF-A0AAU6WKY2-F1
#
_entry.id   AF-A0AAU6WKY2-F1
#
_cell.length_a   1.000
_cell.length_b   1.000
_cell.length_c   1.000
_cell.angle_alpha   90.00
_cell.angle_beta   90.00
_cell.angle_gamma   90.00
#
_symmetry.space_group_name_H-M   'P 1'
#
loop_
_entity.id
_entity.type
_entity.pdbx_description
1 polymer ?
#
loop_
_entity_poly.entity_id
_entity_poly.type
_entity_poly.pdbx_seq_one_letter_code
_entity_poly.pdbx_strand_id
1 'polypeptide(L)'
;MSSRLVQLSEIFKNNYGLIIFTCLTAGVVEELLMRGYIQPRVEKIYKNRYAGIVVSAVLFGILHSAYGTIGQVVIPCFIGIVFALFYKIYSNIKILILCHIMYDFVSLMMMNILDLKHLSVF
;
A
#
# COMPACT_ATOMS: atom_id res chain seq x y z
N MET A 1 -11.55 5.74 15.62
CA MET A 1 -10.29 5.28 14.96
C MET A 1 -10.15 3.77 15.14
N SER A 2 -9.55 3.03 14.20
CA SER A 2 -9.38 1.57 14.36
C SER A 2 -8.39 1.24 15.49
N SER A 3 -8.74 0.29 16.35
CA SER A 3 -7.88 -0.18 17.45
C SER A 3 -6.55 -0.74 16.94
N ARG A 4 -6.53 -1.33 15.74
CA ARG A 4 -5.31 -1.82 15.09
C ARG A 4 -4.33 -0.70 14.76
N LEU A 5 -4.84 0.44 14.27
CA LEU A 5 -3.98 1.59 13.93
C LEU A 5 -3.34 2.21 15.16
N VAL A 6 -4.05 2.21 16.30
CA VAL A 6 -3.49 2.67 17.58
C VAL A 6 -2.37 1.74 18.03
N GLN A 7 -2.58 0.42 17.98
CA GLN A 7 -1.54 -0.57 18.31
C GLN A 7 -0.31 -0.44 17.40
N LEU A 8 -0.51 -0.25 16.10
CA LEU A 8 0.58 -0.04 15.15
C LEU A 8 1.33 1.27 15.44
N SER A 9 0.62 2.36 15.74
CA SER A 9 1.24 3.63 16.14
C SER A 9 2.15 3.45 17.35
N GLU A 10 1.73 2.68 18.36
CA GLU A 10 2.55 2.37 19.53
C GLU A 10 3.81 1.56 19.17
N ILE A 11 3.69 0.56 18.28
CA ILE A 11 4.83 -0.26 17.81
C ILE A 11 5.86 0.58 17.04
N PHE A 12 5.40 1.49 16.18
CA PHE A 12 6.29 2.32 15.36
C PHE A 12 6.82 3.56 16.08
N LYS A 13 6.27 3.92 17.24
CA LYS A 13 6.62 5.15 17.97
C LYS A 13 8.12 5.22 18.26
N ASN A 14 8.79 6.26 17.75
CA ASN A 14 10.23 6.51 17.85
C ASN A 14 11.12 5.37 17.33
N ASN A 15 10.58 4.40 16.59
CA ASN A 15 11.34 3.26 16.05
C ASN A 15 11.61 3.43 14.54
N TYR A 16 12.50 4.37 14.21
CA TYR A 16 12.81 4.73 12.83
C TYR A 16 13.39 3.56 12.01
N GLY A 17 14.17 2.69 12.64
CA GLY A 17 14.73 1.50 11.98
C GLY A 17 13.63 0.56 11.50
N LEU A 18 12.63 0.30 12.35
CA LEU A 18 11.48 -0.51 12.00
C LEU A 18 10.62 0.13 10.92
N ILE A 19 10.42 1.46 10.97
CA ILE A 19 9.70 2.21 9.93
C ILE A 19 10.38 2.01 8.57
N ILE A 20 11.69 2.31 8.48
CA ILE A 20 12.45 2.19 7.23
C ILE A 20 12.42 0.74 6.72
N PHE A 21 12.65 -0.23 7.60
CA PHE A 21 12.63 -1.64 7.23
C PHE A 21 11.26 -2.08 6.69
N THR A 22 10.18 -1.63 7.32
CA THR A 22 8.80 -1.91 6.88
C THR A 22 8.54 -1.30 5.51
N CYS A 23 8.89 -0.03 5.30
CA CYS A 23 8.68 0.64 4.01
C CYS A 23 9.44 -0.06 2.87
N LEU A 24 10.71 -0.43 3.12
CA LEU A 24 11.54 -1.13 2.14
C LEU A 24 10.97 -2.50 1.79
N THR A 25 10.61 -3.29 2.79
CA THR A 25 10.12 -4.66 2.57
C THR A 25 8.73 -4.66 1.95
N ALA A 26 7.79 -3.84 2.45
CA ALA A 26 6.45 -3.71 1.90
C ALA A 26 6.50 -3.20 0.44
N GLY A 27 7.12 -2.04 0.20
CA GLY A 27 7.17 -1.45 -1.14
C GLY A 27 7.82 -2.33 -2.20
N VAL A 28 8.83 -3.14 -1.84
CA VAL A 28 9.43 -4.12 -2.78
C VAL A 28 8.51 -5.31 -3.00
N VAL A 29 8.08 -5.99 -1.92
CA VAL A 29 7.34 -7.26 -2.02
C VAL A 29 5.97 -7.04 -2.65
N GLU A 30 5.27 -5.99 -2.24
CA GLU A 30 3.93 -5.71 -2.72
C GLU A 30 3.92 -5.34 -4.20
N GLU A 31 4.87 -4.53 -4.68
CA GLU A 31 4.95 -4.21 -6.11
C GLU A 31 5.38 -5.42 -6.95
N LEU A 32 6.34 -6.22 -6.48
CA LEU A 32 6.71 -7.45 -7.18
C LEU A 32 5.53 -8.42 -7.29
N LEU A 33 4.75 -8.56 -6.22
CA LEU A 33 3.57 -9.42 -6.23
C LEU A 33 2.47 -8.84 -7.13
N MET A 34 2.07 -7.59 -6.93
CA MET A 34 0.93 -6.99 -7.62
C MET A 34 1.22 -6.67 -9.10
N ARG A 35 2.39 -6.09 -9.40
CA ARG A 35 2.74 -5.57 -10.74
C ARG A 35 3.68 -6.52 -11.45
N GLY A 36 4.62 -7.12 -10.73
CA GLY A 36 5.51 -8.13 -11.30
C GLY A 36 4.80 -9.43 -11.66
N TYR A 37 3.83 -9.87 -10.85
CA TYR A 37 3.18 -11.18 -11.02
C TYR A 37 1.68 -11.09 -11.34
N ILE A 38 0.86 -10.59 -10.42
CA ILE A 38 -0.62 -10.72 -10.50
C ILE A 38 -1.19 -10.01 -11.72
N GLN A 39 -0.85 -8.73 -11.92
CA GLN A 39 -1.39 -7.95 -13.04
C GLN A 39 -1.06 -8.62 -14.39
N PRO A 40 0.21 -8.86 -14.78
CA PRO A 40 0.53 -9.54 -16.05
C PRO A 40 -0.12 -10.92 -16.19
N ARG A 41 -0.22 -11.67 -15.09
CA ARG A 41 -0.81 -13.02 -15.11
C ARG A 41 -2.30 -12.97 -15.41
N VAL A 42 -3.04 -12.07 -14.78
CA VAL A 42 -4.47 -11.85 -15.03
C VAL A 42 -4.69 -11.33 -16.44
N GLU A 43 -3.88 -10.37 -16.91
CA GLU A 43 -3.95 -9.88 -18.29
C GLU A 43 -3.80 -11.03 -19.30
N LYS A 44 -2.89 -11.97 -19.05
CA LYS A 44 -2.66 -13.15 -19.89
C LYS A 44 -3.80 -14.17 -19.85
N ILE A 45 -4.36 -14.45 -18.68
CA ILE A 45 -5.43 -15.44 -18.50
C ILE A 45 -6.72 -14.97 -19.19
N TYR A 46 -7.12 -13.71 -18.97
CA TYR A 46 -8.36 -13.16 -19.50
C TYR A 46 -8.20 -12.47 -20.86
N LYS A 47 -6.97 -12.39 -21.39
CA LYS A 47 -6.62 -11.65 -22.60
C LYS A 47 -7.16 -10.20 -22.59
N ASN A 48 -7.23 -9.61 -21.39
CA ASN A 48 -7.81 -8.29 -21.18
C ASN A 48 -6.91 -7.47 -20.25
N ARG A 49 -6.34 -6.38 -20.77
CA ARG A 49 -5.45 -5.50 -20.01
C ARG A 49 -6.13 -4.83 -18.82
N TYR A 50 -7.41 -4.47 -18.97
CA TYR A 50 -8.15 -3.79 -17.92
C TYR A 50 -8.50 -4.74 -16.77
N ALA A 51 -8.71 -6.02 -17.07
CA ALA A 51 -8.92 -7.04 -16.04
C ALA A 51 -7.70 -7.14 -15.10
N GLY A 52 -6.48 -7.12 -15.65
CA GLY A 52 -5.26 -7.14 -14.84
C GLY A 52 -5.12 -5.93 -13.92
N ILE A 53 -5.43 -4.74 -14.43
CA ILE A 53 -5.40 -3.48 -13.65
C ILE A 53 -6.43 -3.50 -12.53
N VAL A 54 -7.69 -3.85 -12.84
CA VAL A 54 -8.78 -3.82 -11.85
C VAL A 54 -8.57 -4.89 -10.79
N VAL A 55 -8.23 -6.12 -11.18
CA VAL A 55 -8.05 -7.23 -10.22
C VAL A 55 -6.86 -6.99 -9.31
N SER A 56 -5.71 -6.55 -9.82
CA SER A 56 -4.54 -6.29 -8.98
C SER A 56 -4.81 -5.15 -7.99
N ALA A 57 -5.46 -4.07 -8.42
CA ALA A 57 -5.78 -2.93 -7.56
C ALA A 57 -6.83 -3.25 -6.48
N VAL A 58 -7.90 -3.97 -6.83
CA VAL A 58 -8.93 -4.39 -5.87
C VAL A 58 -8.33 -5.34 -4.84
N LEU A 59 -7.53 -6.32 -5.27
CA LEU A 59 -6.86 -7.24 -4.36
C LEU A 59 -5.91 -6.49 -3.41
N PHE A 60 -5.15 -5.52 -3.93
CA PHE A 60 -4.28 -4.67 -3.13
C PHE A 60 -5.05 -3.93 -2.03
N GLY A 61 -6.20 -3.34 -2.37
CA GLY A 61 -7.10 -2.73 -1.39
C GLY A 61 -7.63 -3.71 -0.34
N ILE A 62 -8.07 -4.91 -0.76
CA ILE A 62 -8.60 -5.94 0.15
C ILE A 62 -7.53 -6.39 1.16
N LEU A 63 -6.28 -6.54 0.75
CA LEU A 63 -5.18 -6.92 1.64
C LEU A 63 -4.95 -5.91 2.77
N HIS A 64 -5.34 -4.65 2.56
CA HIS A 64 -5.27 -3.59 3.57
C HIS A 64 -6.51 -3.51 4.48
N SER A 65 -7.53 -4.35 4.27
CA SER A 65 -8.72 -4.41 5.14
C SER A 65 -8.40 -4.77 6.59
N ALA A 66 -7.25 -5.42 6.83
CA ALA A 66 -6.77 -5.80 8.16
C ALA A 66 -6.62 -4.60 9.12
N TYR A 67 -6.45 -3.38 8.59
CA TYR A 67 -6.35 -2.16 9.38
C TYR A 67 -7.70 -1.68 9.94
N GLY A 68 -8.83 -2.26 9.52
CA GLY A 68 -10.10 -2.18 10.25
C GLY A 68 -11.03 -1.01 9.91
N THR A 69 -10.76 -0.22 8.86
CA THR A 69 -11.72 0.77 8.35
C THR A 69 -11.87 0.69 6.84
N ILE A 70 -13.01 1.13 6.31
CA ILE A 70 -13.26 1.21 4.86
C ILE A 70 -12.24 2.12 4.16
N GLY A 71 -11.81 3.21 4.80
CA GLY A 71 -10.80 4.11 4.25
C GLY A 71 -9.47 3.39 3.98
N GLN A 72 -9.11 2.43 4.82
CA GLN A 72 -7.90 1.60 4.65
C GLN A 72 -8.03 0.57 3.53
N VAL A 73 -9.20 0.39 2.92
CA VAL A 73 -9.37 -0.43 1.71
C VAL A 73 -9.45 0.46 0.48
N VAL A 74 -10.24 1.52 0.55
CA VAL A 74 -10.52 2.40 -0.59
C VAL A 74 -9.28 3.18 -1.03
N ILE A 75 -8.49 3.71 -0.09
CA ILE A 75 -7.30 4.49 -0.42
C ILE A 75 -6.23 3.60 -1.09
N PRO A 76 -5.84 2.44 -0.51
CA PRO A 76 -4.88 1.56 -1.18
C PRO A 76 -5.41 1.01 -2.51
N CYS A 77 -6.71 0.71 -2.62
CA CYS A 77 -7.30 0.33 -3.92
C CYS A 77 -7.08 1.42 -4.98
N PHE A 78 -7.36 2.69 -4.64
CA PHE A 78 -7.18 3.82 -5.56
C PHE A 78 -5.72 4.00 -5.98
N ILE A 79 -4.79 4.01 -5.02
CA ILE A 79 -3.34 4.05 -5.30
C ILE A 79 -2.95 2.84 -6.16
N GLY A 80 -3.55 1.69 -5.86
CA GLY A 80 -3.44 0.44 -6.58
C GLY A 80 -3.72 0.59 -8.08
N ILE A 81 -4.84 1.25 -8.41
CA ILE A 81 -5.25 1.54 -9.79
C ILE A 81 -4.22 2.46 -10.46
N VAL A 82 -3.81 3.53 -9.79
CA VAL A 82 -2.82 4.48 -10.33
C VAL A 82 -1.53 3.74 -10.67
N PHE A 83 -0.97 2.98 -9.75
CA PHE A 83 0.28 2.26 -9.96
C PHE A 83 0.16 1.18 -11.04
N ALA A 84 -0.96 0.47 -11.09
CA ALA A 84 -1.23 -0.51 -12.14
C ALA A 84 -1.31 0.13 -13.54
N LEU A 85 -1.90 1.31 -13.67
CA LEU A 85 -1.92 2.10 -14.90
C LEU A 85 -0.52 2.57 -15.30
N PHE A 86 0.24 3.14 -14.36
CA PHE A 86 1.62 3.56 -14.60
C PHE A 86 2.52 2.39 -15.01
N TYR A 87 2.38 1.24 -14.35
CA TYR A 87 3.10 0.03 -14.75
C TYR A 87 2.75 -0.37 -16.18
N LYS A 88 1.48 -0.27 -16.57
CA LYS A 88 1.04 -0.63 -17.91
C LYS A 88 1.62 0.30 -18.99
N ILE A 89 1.73 1.59 -18.70
CA ILE A 89 2.21 2.60 -19.65
C ILE A 89 3.74 2.55 -19.78
N TYR A 90 4.46 2.50 -18.66
CA TYR A 90 5.92 2.66 -18.64
C TYR A 90 6.69 1.36 -18.47
N SER A 91 6.05 0.27 -18.04
CA SER A 91 6.66 -1.03 -17.79
C SER A 91 7.92 -0.99 -16.90
N ASN A 92 7.96 -0.04 -15.96
CA ASN A 92 9.10 0.16 -15.07
C ASN A 92 8.69 -0.03 -13.61
N ILE A 93 8.94 -1.22 -13.08
CA ILE A 93 8.59 -1.58 -11.70
C ILE A 93 9.50 -0.91 -10.66
N LYS A 94 10.73 -0.55 -11.02
CA LYS A 94 11.70 0.04 -10.07
C LYS A 94 11.24 1.41 -9.57
N ILE A 95 10.68 2.21 -10.47
CA ILE A 95 10.11 3.52 -10.12
C ILE A 95 8.90 3.34 -9.20
N LEU A 96 8.04 2.36 -9.47
CA LEU A 96 6.87 2.09 -8.62
C LEU A 96 7.27 1.64 -7.23
N ILE A 97 8.26 0.75 -7.12
CA ILE A 97 8.84 0.34 -5.83
C ILE A 97 9.33 1.57 -5.06
N LEU A 98 10.10 2.46 -5.70
CA LEU A 98 10.60 3.66 -5.05
C LEU A 98 9.45 4.58 -4.59
N CYS A 99 8.46 4.82 -5.45
CA CYS A 99 7.29 5.62 -5.10
C CYS A 99 6.49 5.00 -3.94
N HIS A 100 6.33 3.68 -3.90
CA HIS A 100 5.66 2.97 -2.82
C HIS A 100 6.41 3.16 -1.49
N ILE A 101 7.71 2.87 -1.49
CA ILE A 101 8.58 3.06 -0.31
C ILE A 101 8.46 4.49 0.23
N MET A 102 8.49 5.49 -0.66
CA MET A 102 8.35 6.91 -0.26
C MET A 102 6.98 7.22 0.32
N TYR A 103 5.89 6.70 -0.28
CA TYR A 103 4.54 6.91 0.20
C TYR A 103 4.37 6.32 1.62
N ASP A 104 4.80 5.08 1.82
CA ASP A 104 4.74 4.40 3.12
C ASP A 104 5.58 5.12 4.16
N PHE A 105 6.77 5.56 3.78
CA PHE A 105 7.65 6.30 4.67
C PHE A 105 6.98 7.57 5.17
N VAL A 106 6.39 8.37 4.27
CA VAL A 106 5.66 9.58 4.65
C VAL A 106 4.46 9.25 5.53
N SER A 107 3.68 8.22 5.18
CA SER A 107 2.51 7.78 5.95
C SER A 107 2.86 7.34 7.38
N LEU A 108 3.86 6.47 7.53
CA LEU A 108 4.31 5.97 8.83
C LEU A 108 5.01 7.05 9.65
N MET A 109 5.75 7.96 9.02
CA MET A 109 6.34 9.12 9.70
C MET A 109 5.26 10.08 10.23
N MET A 110 4.20 10.33 9.45
CA MET A 110 3.05 11.11 9.94
C MET A 110 2.39 10.42 11.14
N MET A 111 2.16 9.10 11.07
CA MET A 111 1.62 8.31 12.19
C MET A 111 2.54 8.33 13.43
N ASN A 112 3.86 8.37 13.23
CA ASN A 112 4.84 8.42 14.31
C ASN A 112 4.90 9.79 15.00
N ILE A 113 4.77 10.88 14.25
CA ILE A 113 4.85 12.25 14.78
C ILE A 113 3.54 12.66 15.45
N LEU A 114 2.40 12.39 14.81
CA LEU A 114 1.09 12.78 15.32
C LEU A 114 0.74 11.96 16.56
N ASP A 115 0.40 12.64 17.67
CA ASP A 115 -0.09 11.97 18.87
C ASP A 115 -1.57 11.64 18.70
N LEU A 116 -1.83 10.42 18.23
CA LEU A 116 -3.18 9.93 17.94
C LEU A 116 -4.06 9.81 19.20
N LYS A 117 -3.48 9.86 20.42
CA LYS A 117 -4.25 9.88 21.68
C LYS A 117 -5.16 11.09 21.83
N HIS A 118 -4.81 12.23 21.24
CA HIS A 118 -5.64 13.45 21.35
C HIS A 118 -6.82 13.47 20.36
N LEU A 119 -6.81 12.62 19.34
CA LEU A 119 -7.88 12.53 18.33
C LEU A 119 -8.97 11.51 18.68
N SER A 120 -8.78 10.69 19.72
CA SER A 120 -9.78 9.73 20.21
C SER A 120 -10.68 10.27 21.33
N VAL A 121 -10.51 11.54 21.72
CA VAL A 121 -11.29 12.22 22.77
C VAL A 121 -12.54 12.92 22.20
N PHE A 122 -12.75 12.84 20.89
CA PHE A 122 -13.96 13.32 20.21
C PHE A 122 -14.66 12.21 19.43
#